data_AF-A0A2V9JQK9-F1
#
_entry.id   AF-A0A2V9JQK9-F1
#
_cell.length_a   1.000
_cell.length_b   1.000
_cell.length_c   1.000
_cell.angle_alpha   90.00
_cell.angle_beta   90.00
_cell.angle_gamma   90.00
#
_symmetry.space_group_name_H-M   'P 1'
#
loop_
_entity.id
_entity.type
_entity.pdbx_description
1 polymer ?
#
loop_
_entity_poly.entity_id
_entity_poly.type
_entity_poly.pdbx_seq_one_letter_code
_entity_poly.pdbx_strand_id
1 'polypeptide(L)'
;VRVLGRGLRAQRGVHLTLRVLRDATGKTQTDIAAQTRIDQADISRLELRSDFDECQVLTLRRYLEALGGALELVAAFGEKRITLAGVSDQEARSGRPPSTKRRSSAGAVSPSSSGSRGPRR
;
A
#
# COMPACT_ATOMS: atom_id res chain seq x y z
N VAL A 1 14.59 -8.01 20.42
CA VAL A 1 13.55 -7.02 20.00
C VAL A 1 12.63 -6.77 21.19
N ARG A 2 12.71 -5.59 21.85
CA ARG A 2 12.03 -5.36 23.15
C ARG A 2 11.49 -3.94 23.39
N VAL A 3 11.37 -3.09 22.37
CA VAL A 3 10.88 -1.70 22.54
C VAL A 3 9.38 -1.54 22.23
N LEU A 4 8.85 -2.29 21.25
CA LEU A 4 7.41 -2.33 20.95
C LEU A 4 6.63 -3.35 21.81
N GLY A 5 7.31 -4.05 22.73
CA GLY A 5 6.73 -5.11 23.55
C GLY A 5 6.19 -4.60 24.89
N ARG A 6 4.86 -4.60 25.04
CA ARG A 6 4.08 -4.41 26.29
C ARG A 6 4.20 -3.07 27.04
N GLY A 7 5.26 -2.28 26.87
CA GLY A 7 5.39 -0.95 27.47
C GLY A 7 4.72 0.16 26.66
N LEU A 8 4.92 0.16 25.34
CA LEU A 8 4.41 1.19 24.44
C LEU A 8 2.97 0.90 23.98
N ARG A 9 2.02 0.90 24.92
CA ARG A 9 0.70 1.48 24.60
C ARG A 9 0.98 2.93 24.32
N ALA A 10 1.17 3.31 23.05
CA ALA A 10 1.56 4.66 22.66
C ALA A 10 0.61 5.66 23.32
N GLN A 11 1.09 6.34 24.35
CA GLN A 11 0.32 7.38 25.02
C GLN A 11 0.05 8.44 23.94
N ARG A 12 -1.21 8.86 23.80
CA ARG A 12 -1.61 9.81 22.76
C ARG A 12 -0.80 11.10 22.93
N GLY A 13 0.23 11.29 22.10
CA GLY A 13 1.15 12.43 22.19
C GLY A 13 2.65 12.10 22.29
N VAL A 14 3.09 10.84 22.26
CA VAL A 14 4.54 10.54 22.15
C VAL A 14 5.04 10.80 20.73
N HIS A 15 5.96 11.74 20.56
CA HIS A 15 6.68 11.99 19.31
C HIS A 15 8.03 11.24 19.34
N LEU A 16 8.30 10.42 18.31
CA LEU A 16 9.57 9.68 18.15
C LEU A 16 10.14 9.95 16.75
N THR A 17 11.47 10.08 16.64
CA THR A 17 12.13 10.24 15.34
C THR A 17 12.27 8.90 14.62
N LEU A 18 12.42 8.94 13.29
CA LEU A 18 12.62 7.75 12.46
C LEU A 18 13.87 6.94 12.87
N ARG A 19 14.90 7.61 13.39
CA ARG A 19 16.08 6.98 13.97
C ARG A 19 15.75 6.19 15.23
N VAL A 20 15.03 6.78 16.18
CA VAL A 20 14.63 6.10 17.43
C VAL A 20 13.73 4.90 17.13
N LEU A 21 12.80 5.03 16.17
CA LEU A 21 11.98 3.90 15.70
C LEU A 21 12.82 2.79 15.05
N ARG A 22 13.86 3.14 14.27
CA ARG A 22 14.76 2.16 13.67
C ARG A 22 15.60 1.44 14.72
N ASP A 23 16.26 2.18 15.61
CA ASP A 23 17.07 1.64 16.72
C ASP A 23 16.21 0.73 17.62
N ALA A 24 14.93 1.09 17.85
CA ALA A 24 13.96 0.29 18.61
C ALA A 24 13.62 -1.08 17.98
N THR A 25 13.68 -1.20 16.65
CA THR A 25 13.52 -2.48 15.94
C THR A 25 14.81 -3.29 15.84
N GLY A 26 15.97 -2.67 16.13
CA GLY A 26 17.29 -3.30 15.99
C GLY A 26 17.81 -3.37 14.55
N LYS A 27 17.32 -2.51 13.65
CA LYS A 27 17.79 -2.43 12.25
C LYS A 27 18.84 -1.36 12.06
N THR A 28 19.80 -1.59 11.16
CA THR A 28 20.76 -0.57 10.70
C THR A 28 20.17 0.25 9.54
N GLN A 29 20.77 1.40 9.24
CA GLN A 29 20.38 2.19 8.06
C GLN A 29 20.58 1.40 6.76
N THR A 30 21.59 0.52 6.70
CA THR A 30 21.84 -0.38 5.56
C THR A 30 20.74 -1.42 5.37
N ASP A 31 20.18 -1.96 6.45
CA ASP A 31 19.04 -2.90 6.37
C ASP A 31 17.80 -2.23 5.77
N ILE A 32 17.55 -0.98 6.16
CA ILE A 32 16.46 -0.18 5.59
C ILE A 32 16.75 0.16 4.13
N ALA A 33 17.99 0.52 3.78
CA ALA A 33 18.39 0.82 2.40
C ALA A 33 18.15 -0.37 1.47
N ALA A 34 18.59 -1.56 1.88
CA ALA A 34 18.39 -2.80 1.15
C ALA A 34 16.90 -3.15 0.96
N GLN A 35 16.08 -3.00 2.01
CA GLN A 35 14.66 -3.32 1.96
C GLN A 35 13.83 -2.28 1.18
N THR A 36 14.21 -1.00 1.24
CA THR A 36 13.48 0.11 0.60
C THR A 36 14.03 0.52 -0.77
N ARG A 37 15.20 0.02 -1.21
CA ARG A 37 15.88 0.53 -2.42
C ARG A 37 16.00 2.06 -2.42
N ILE A 38 16.32 2.61 -1.26
CA ILE A 38 16.66 4.02 -1.03
C ILE A 38 18.13 4.02 -0.61
N ASP A 39 18.93 4.96 -1.11
CA ASP A 39 20.35 5.01 -0.75
C ASP A 39 20.53 5.24 0.76
N GLN A 40 21.53 4.60 1.36
CA GLN A 40 21.79 4.75 2.80
C GLN A 40 22.08 6.22 3.17
N ALA A 41 22.69 6.99 2.27
CA ALA A 41 22.90 8.43 2.44
C ALA A 41 21.58 9.23 2.46
N ASP A 42 20.58 8.81 1.69
CA ASP A 42 19.23 9.41 1.70
C ASP A 42 18.48 9.05 2.99
N ILE A 43 18.62 7.82 3.49
CA ILE A 43 18.08 7.40 4.79
C ILE A 43 18.72 8.19 5.94
N SER A 44 20.04 8.37 5.92
CA SER A 44 20.75 9.18 6.91
C SER A 44 20.24 10.64 6.89
N ARG A 45 20.10 11.23 5.70
CA ARG A 45 19.51 12.57 5.54
C ARG A 45 18.04 12.64 5.98
N LEU A 46 17.24 11.59 5.75
CA LEU A 46 15.84 11.50 6.20
C LEU A 46 15.72 11.41 7.73
N GLU A 47 16.59 10.64 8.38
CA GLU A 47 16.64 10.51 9.85
C GLU A 47 17.09 11.80 10.58
N LEU A 48 17.75 12.71 9.86
CA LEU A 48 18.26 13.99 10.38
C LEU A 48 17.33 15.19 10.14
N ARG A 49 16.21 15.02 9.42
CA ARG A 49 15.24 16.10 9.19
C ARG A 49 14.46 16.40 10.47
N SER A 50 14.29 17.69 10.76
CA SER A 50 13.35 18.19 11.79
C SER A 50 11.90 17.96 11.38
N ASP A 51 11.59 18.17 10.09
CA ASP A 51 10.24 18.28 9.54
C ASP A 51 10.06 17.42 8.28
N PHE A 52 8.80 17.12 7.91
CA PHE A 52 8.47 16.23 6.79
C PHE A 52 7.74 16.92 5.62
N ASP A 53 7.69 18.25 5.59
CA ASP A 53 6.88 19.03 4.65
C ASP A 53 7.18 18.74 3.17
N GLU A 54 8.46 18.54 2.84
CA GLU A 54 8.92 18.15 1.49
C GLU A 54 9.12 16.62 1.34
N CYS A 55 8.65 15.80 2.29
CA CYS A 55 8.84 14.36 2.26
C CYS A 55 7.69 13.66 1.53
N GLN A 56 8.02 12.80 0.56
CA GLN A 56 7.01 12.00 -0.11
C GLN A 56 6.41 10.96 0.86
N VAL A 57 5.08 10.92 0.94
CA VAL A 57 4.31 9.92 1.72
C VAL A 57 4.74 8.48 1.40
N LEU A 58 5.08 8.20 0.13
CA LEU A 58 5.58 6.89 -0.31
C LEU A 58 6.91 6.52 0.35
N THR A 59 7.81 7.48 0.55
CA THR A 59 9.10 7.27 1.22
C THR A 59 8.90 6.91 2.68
N LEU A 60 8.05 7.67 3.40
CA LEU A 60 7.71 7.38 4.80
C LEU A 60 7.02 6.02 4.95
N ARG A 61 6.12 5.67 4.01
CA ARG A 61 5.45 4.36 3.97
C ARG A 61 6.47 3.23 3.85
N ARG A 62 7.33 3.27 2.83
CA ARG A 62 8.35 2.24 2.58
C ARG A 62 9.32 2.10 3.76
N TYR A 63 9.70 3.23 4.38
CA TYR A 63 10.56 3.24 5.57
C TYR A 63 9.87 2.54 6.76
N LEU A 64 8.61 2.86 7.06
CA LEU A 64 7.87 2.22 8.15
C LEU A 64 7.55 0.74 7.86
N GLU A 65 7.23 0.38 6.62
CA GLU A 65 7.09 -1.02 6.18
C GLU A 65 8.40 -1.78 6.34
N ALA A 66 9.55 -1.14 6.07
CA ALA A 66 10.87 -1.71 6.35
C ALA A 66 11.17 -1.84 7.84
N LEU A 67 10.50 -1.10 8.73
CA LEU A 67 10.51 -1.33 10.18
C LEU A 67 9.51 -2.41 10.63
N GLY A 68 8.64 -2.90 9.74
CA GLY A 68 7.55 -3.82 10.08
C GLY A 68 6.30 -3.14 10.64
N GLY A 69 6.18 -1.82 10.46
CA GLY A 69 4.99 -1.02 10.77
C GLY A 69 4.17 -0.67 9.51
N ALA A 70 3.15 0.17 9.71
CA ALA A 70 2.34 0.74 8.64
C ALA A 70 2.22 2.26 8.81
N LEU A 71 2.01 2.99 7.71
CA LEU A 71 1.77 4.44 7.74
C LEU A 71 0.27 4.74 7.76
N GLU A 72 -0.20 5.35 8.85
CA GLU A 72 -1.49 6.04 8.89
C GLU A 72 -1.27 7.56 8.79
N LEU A 73 -2.04 8.23 7.94
CA LEU A 73 -2.04 9.69 7.84
C LEU A 73 -3.20 10.23 8.68
N VAL A 74 -2.93 11.15 9.60
CA VAL A 74 -3.95 11.73 10.49
C VAL A 74 -3.99 13.24 10.31
N ALA A 75 -5.13 13.75 9.81
CA ALA A 75 -5.41 15.17 9.79
C ALA A 75 -5.98 15.63 11.15
N ALA A 76 -5.46 16.74 11.69
CA ALA A 76 -5.90 17.32 12.95
C ALA A 76 -6.73 18.59 12.72
N PHE A 77 -7.89 18.66 13.36
CA PHE A 77 -8.83 19.78 13.30
C PHE A 77 -9.24 20.17 14.73
N GLY A 78 -8.41 20.96 15.39
CA GLY A 78 -8.51 21.19 16.84
C GLY A 78 -8.34 19.88 17.61
N GLU A 79 -9.32 19.51 18.43
CA GLU A 79 -9.34 18.24 19.15
C GLU A 79 -9.64 17.02 18.26
N LYS A 80 -10.24 17.23 17.08
CA LYS A 80 -10.63 16.14 16.18
C LYS A 80 -9.40 15.61 15.43
N ARG A 81 -9.28 14.28 15.35
CA ARG A 81 -8.27 13.60 14.54
C ARG A 81 -8.95 12.65 13.56
N ILE A 82 -8.65 12.80 12.28
CA ILE A 82 -9.31 12.08 11.18
C ILE A 82 -8.23 11.34 10.40
N THR A 83 -8.30 10.01 10.36
CA THR A 83 -7.40 9.19 9.53
C THR A 83 -7.80 9.34 8.06
N LEU A 84 -6.86 9.72 7.21
CA LEU A 84 -7.07 9.86 5.77
C LEU A 84 -6.95 8.50 5.08
N ALA A 85 -7.92 8.18 4.24
CA ALA A 85 -7.92 7.00 3.39
C ALA A 85 -7.89 7.40 1.91
N GLY A 86 -7.24 6.59 1.06
CA GLY A 86 -7.30 6.76 -0.39
C GLY A 86 -8.69 6.37 -0.93
N VAL A 87 -9.08 6.97 -2.07
CA VAL A 87 -10.40 6.74 -2.72
C VAL A 87 -10.71 5.24 -2.89
N SER A 88 -9.71 4.45 -3.24
CA SER A 88 -9.81 2.99 -3.44
C SER A 88 -10.26 2.20 -2.21
N ASP A 89 -10.01 2.69 -0.99
CA ASP A 89 -10.44 2.02 0.26
C ASP A 89 -11.93 2.25 0.53
N GLN A 90 -12.48 3.39 0.08
CA GLN A 90 -13.90 3.73 0.24
C GLN A 90 -14.79 2.95 -0.75
N GLU A 91 -14.38 2.82 -2.02
CA GLU A 91 -15.12 2.01 -3.00
C GLU A 91 -15.10 0.51 -2.66
N ALA A 92 -14.00 0.00 -2.11
CA ALA A 92 -13.92 -1.41 -1.67
C ALA A 92 -14.85 -1.73 -0.48
N ARG A 93 -15.10 -0.76 0.41
CA ARG A 93 -15.98 -0.94 1.59
C ARG A 93 -17.45 -0.62 1.30
N SER A 94 -17.76 0.13 0.25
CA SER A 94 -19.12 0.53 -0.14
C SER A 94 -19.80 -0.43 -1.12
N GLY A 95 -19.60 -1.74 -0.93
CA GLY A 95 -20.63 -2.75 -1.24
C GLY A 95 -21.05 -2.93 -2.71
N ARG A 96 -20.21 -2.60 -3.70
CA ARG A 96 -20.51 -2.89 -5.12
C ARG A 96 -19.82 -4.18 -5.58
N PRO A 97 -20.54 -5.21 -6.04
CA PRO A 97 -19.90 -6.43 -6.54
C PRO A 97 -19.11 -6.13 -7.83
N PRO A 98 -17.95 -6.75 -8.04
CA PRO A 98 -17.18 -6.58 -9.27
C PRO A 98 -17.99 -7.12 -10.45
N SER A 99 -18.20 -6.29 -11.47
CA SER A 99 -18.92 -6.68 -12.69
C SER A 99 -18.12 -7.74 -13.45
N THR A 100 -18.53 -8.99 -13.31
CA THR A 100 -17.92 -10.15 -13.98
C THR A 100 -18.13 -10.10 -15.49
N LYS A 101 -17.18 -9.46 -16.16
CA LYS A 101 -16.59 -9.88 -17.44
C LYS A 101 -17.51 -10.71 -18.36
N ARG A 102 -18.49 -10.07 -19.01
CA ARG A 102 -19.14 -10.65 -20.20
C ARG A 102 -18.13 -10.70 -21.36
N ARG A 103 -17.35 -11.78 -21.44
CA ARG A 103 -16.76 -12.20 -22.72
C ARG A 103 -17.91 -12.63 -23.62
N SER A 104 -18.15 -11.89 -24.70
CA SER A 104 -19.08 -12.30 -25.75
C SER A 104 -18.49 -13.45 -26.56
N SER A 105 -18.72 -14.68 -26.12
CA SER A 105 -18.54 -15.89 -26.91
C SER A 105 -19.92 -16.48 -27.23
N ALA A 106 -20.59 -15.89 -28.22
CA ALA A 106 -21.82 -16.45 -28.79
C ALA A 106 -21.45 -17.44 -29.89
N GLY A 107 -21.17 -18.70 -29.52
CA GLY A 107 -21.23 -19.81 -30.45
C GLY A 107 -22.67 -20.29 -30.58
N ALA A 108 -23.21 -20.30 -31.79
CA ALA A 108 -24.47 -20.95 -32.12
C ALA A 108 -24.19 -21.98 -33.21
N VAL A 109 -24.51 -23.25 -32.95
CA VAL A 109 -24.22 -24.38 -33.86
C VAL A 109 -25.49 -25.15 -34.19
N SER A 110 -25.90 -25.10 -35.46
CA SER A 110 -26.57 -26.17 -36.25
C SER A 110 -27.94 -26.71 -35.73
N PRO A 111 -28.67 -27.60 -36.47
CA PRO A 111 -28.47 -28.19 -37.82
C PRO A 111 -29.59 -27.74 -38.82
N SER A 112 -29.98 -28.37 -39.95
CA SER A 112 -29.67 -29.68 -40.56
C SER A 112 -29.94 -29.77 -42.09
N SER A 113 -29.22 -30.68 -42.76
CA SER A 113 -29.61 -31.55 -43.91
C SER A 113 -30.63 -31.10 -44.98
N SER A 114 -30.15 -30.91 -46.22
CA SER A 114 -30.71 -31.37 -47.53
C SER A 114 -30.02 -30.58 -48.68
N GLY A 115 -29.60 -31.11 -49.83
CA GLY A 115 -29.64 -32.49 -50.34
C GLY A 115 -29.42 -32.57 -51.86
N SER A 116 -28.19 -32.88 -52.30
CA SER A 116 -27.80 -33.37 -53.64
C SER A 116 -27.88 -32.47 -54.90
N ARG A 117 -27.03 -32.84 -55.89
CA ARG A 117 -26.80 -32.33 -57.27
C ARG A 117 -25.75 -31.22 -57.36
N GLY A 118 -24.70 -31.31 -58.18
CA GLY A 118 -24.36 -32.26 -59.25
C GLY A 118 -23.47 -31.52 -60.28
N PRO A 119 -22.44 -32.13 -60.90
CA PRO A 119 -21.31 -31.38 -61.44
C PRO A 119 -21.43 -30.96 -62.91
N ARG A 120 -20.63 -29.95 -63.29
CA ARG A 120 -20.08 -29.59 -64.63
C ARG A 120 -19.35 -28.23 -64.48
N ARG A 121 -18.24 -27.94 -65.15
CA ARG A 121 -17.51 -28.65 -66.21
C ARG A 121 -16.04 -28.21 -66.20
#